data_AF-A0A3N5HMX9-F1
#
_entry.id   AF-A0A3N5HMX9-F1
#
_cell.length_a   1.000
_cell.length_b   1.000
_cell.length_c   1.000
_cell.angle_alpha   90.00
_cell.angle_beta   90.00
_cell.angle_gamma   90.00
#
_symmetry.space_group_name_H-M   'P 1'
#
loop_
_entity.id
_entity.type
_entity.pdbx_description
1 polymer ?
#
loop_
_entity_poly.entity_id
_entity_poly.type
_entity_poly.pdbx_seq_one_letter_code
_entity_poly.pdbx_strand_id
1 'polypeptide(L)'
;HLDRLTPPAYFARYCPRVVPIFNYFQAALVLLADGELTAAQVARVAVEMVQTAGHNLLTLSNSFQDLVRRGLPIQAVAAPLLQALEGALQSPDAVLQAFRPLPDIVKAFTRRVAALGAPPPPPEPRSIDYLSVLDDARPRTHRARKRP
;
A
#
# COMPACT_ATOMS: atom_id res chain seq x y z
N HIS A 1 7.61 12.64 -0.65
CA HIS A 1 8.38 11.59 0.02
C HIS A 1 7.71 11.34 1.36
N LEU A 2 7.28 10.10 1.67
CA LEU A 2 6.64 9.80 2.96
C LEU A 2 7.65 10.04 4.09
N ASP A 3 7.28 10.85 5.07
CA ASP A 3 8.23 11.47 6.00
C ASP A 3 9.03 10.46 6.84
N ARG A 4 10.34 10.74 6.90
CA ARG A 4 11.35 10.17 7.83
C ARG A 4 11.70 8.69 7.72
N LEU A 5 11.25 7.96 6.69
CA LEU A 5 11.60 6.53 6.50
C LEU A 5 11.32 5.68 7.75
N THR A 6 10.32 6.05 8.55
CA THR A 6 10.01 5.35 9.80
C THR A 6 9.50 3.94 9.46
N PRO A 7 10.13 2.86 9.97
CA PRO A 7 9.71 1.50 9.64
C PRO A 7 8.26 1.22 10.06
N PRO A 8 7.45 0.48 9.26
CA PRO A 8 6.08 0.09 9.61
C PRO A 8 5.93 -0.56 10.98
N ALA A 9 6.95 -1.30 11.43
CA ALA A 9 6.97 -1.93 12.74
C ALA A 9 6.83 -0.93 13.89
N TYR A 10 7.30 0.31 13.72
CA TYR A 10 7.12 1.40 14.69
C TYR A 10 5.64 1.68 14.96
N PHE A 11 4.80 1.50 13.94
CA PHE A 11 3.38 1.78 14.02
C PHE A 11 2.55 0.57 14.48
N ALA A 12 3.17 -0.58 14.75
CA ALA A 12 2.48 -1.77 15.25
C ALA A 12 1.70 -1.49 16.55
N ARG A 13 2.18 -0.54 17.36
CA ARG A 13 1.52 -0.07 18.59
C ARG A 13 0.15 0.60 18.36
N TYR A 14 -0.14 1.07 17.15
CA TYR A 14 -1.43 1.63 16.79
C TYR A 14 -2.43 0.56 16.30
N CYS A 15 -1.96 -0.69 16.09
CA CYS A 15 -2.75 -1.91 15.88
C CYS A 15 -3.66 -1.79 14.63
N PRO A 16 -4.79 -2.54 14.44
CA PRO A 16 -5.43 -2.64 13.12
C PRO A 16 -6.07 -1.33 12.62
N ARG A 17 -6.05 -0.25 13.42
CA ARG A 17 -6.65 1.04 13.05
C ARG A 17 -5.83 1.85 12.05
N VAL A 18 -4.56 1.51 11.85
CA VAL A 18 -3.73 2.17 10.85
C VAL A 18 -3.03 1.14 9.99
N VAL A 19 -2.94 1.46 8.69
CA VAL A 19 -2.11 0.73 7.74
C VAL A 19 -0.90 1.58 7.41
N PRO A 20 0.27 1.30 8.02
CA PRO A 20 1.52 1.92 7.63
C PRO A 20 1.84 1.61 6.18
N ILE A 21 2.18 2.64 5.41
CA ILE A 21 2.54 2.56 3.99
C ILE A 21 3.94 3.11 3.76
N PHE A 22 4.67 2.49 2.84
CA PHE A 22 5.94 2.98 2.31
C PHE A 22 5.76 3.84 1.06
N ASN A 23 4.64 3.69 0.36
CA ASN A 23 4.34 4.41 -0.86
C ASN A 23 2.84 4.52 -1.13
N TYR A 24 2.48 5.39 -2.09
CA TYR A 24 1.09 5.66 -2.44
C TYR A 24 0.39 4.50 -3.15
N PHE A 25 1.13 3.56 -3.75
CA PHE A 25 0.53 2.34 -4.28
C PHE A 25 -0.03 1.47 -3.16
N GLN A 26 0.66 1.35 -2.02
CA GLN A 26 0.11 0.68 -0.85
C GLN A 26 -1.13 1.40 -0.30
N ALA A 27 -1.18 2.73 -0.33
CA ALA A 27 -2.37 3.48 0.05
C ALA A 27 -3.55 3.17 -0.88
N ALA A 28 -3.30 3.18 -2.18
CA ALA A 28 -4.31 2.90 -3.20
C ALA A 28 -4.88 1.47 -3.07
N LEU A 29 -4.04 0.49 -2.74
CA LEU A 29 -4.47 -0.89 -2.45
C LEU A 29 -5.39 -0.99 -1.24
N VAL A 30 -5.12 -0.23 -0.17
CA VAL A 30 -5.98 -0.18 1.02
C VAL A 30 -7.33 0.44 0.68
N LEU A 31 -7.33 1.58 -0.01
CA LEU A 31 -8.58 2.24 -0.43
C LEU A 31 -9.41 1.39 -1.39
N LEU A 32 -8.77 0.57 -2.23
CA LEU A 32 -9.47 -0.41 -3.06
C LEU A 32 -10.09 -1.53 -2.22
N ALA A 33 -9.42 -2.00 -1.18
CA ALA A 33 -9.96 -3.00 -0.25
C ALA A 33 -11.16 -2.46 0.54
N ASP A 34 -11.15 -1.16 0.84
CA ASP A 34 -12.26 -0.48 1.52
C ASP A 34 -13.38 -0.04 0.55
N GLY A 35 -13.20 -0.21 -0.76
CA GLY A 35 -14.19 0.14 -1.79
C GLY A 35 -14.23 1.64 -2.18
N GLU A 36 -13.31 2.44 -1.66
CA GLU A 36 -13.20 3.89 -1.93
C GLU A 36 -12.52 4.20 -3.27
N LEU A 37 -11.67 3.28 -3.76
CA LEU A 37 -11.09 3.35 -5.09
C LEU A 37 -11.49 2.15 -5.96
N THR A 38 -11.67 2.40 -7.24
CA THR A 38 -11.82 1.35 -8.24
C THR A 38 -10.46 0.78 -8.65
N ALA A 39 -10.46 -0.47 -9.11
CA ALA A 39 -9.24 -1.13 -9.59
C ALA A 39 -8.55 -0.36 -10.75
N ALA A 40 -9.33 0.30 -11.62
CA ALA A 40 -8.82 1.16 -12.69
C ALA A 40 -8.11 2.42 -12.16
N GLN A 41 -8.62 3.03 -11.08
CA GLN A 41 -7.95 4.17 -10.43
C GLN A 41 -6.64 3.73 -9.77
N VAL A 42 -6.60 2.57 -9.13
CA VAL A 42 -5.35 2.00 -8.58
C VAL A 42 -4.33 1.70 -9.68
N ALA A 43 -4.77 1.15 -10.82
CA ALA A 43 -3.90 0.90 -11.97
C ALA A 43 -3.21 2.19 -12.45
N ARG A 44 -3.94 3.32 -12.51
CA ARG A 44 -3.36 4.64 -12.84
C ARG A 44 -2.29 5.07 -11.84
N VAL A 45 -2.51 4.88 -10.54
CA VAL A 45 -1.51 5.20 -9.50
C VAL A 45 -0.25 4.35 -9.67
N ALA A 46 -0.40 3.04 -9.93
CA ALA A 46 0.72 2.14 -10.15
C ALA A 46 1.59 2.59 -11.33
N VAL A 47 0.92 2.94 -12.42
CA VAL A 47 1.53 3.41 -13.66
C VAL A 47 2.27 4.74 -13.46
N GLU A 48 1.63 5.72 -12.83
CA GLU A 48 2.21 7.01 -12.50
C GLU A 48 3.48 6.84 -11.66
N MET A 49 3.42 6.01 -10.61
CA MET A 49 4.57 5.73 -9.74
C MET A 49 5.77 5.12 -10.48
N VAL A 50 5.52 4.31 -11.51
CA VAL A 50 6.60 3.71 -12.32
C VAL A 50 7.24 4.75 -13.24
N GLN A 51 6.44 5.69 -13.77
CA GLN A 51 6.94 6.70 -14.69
C GLN A 51 7.60 7.89 -14.00
N THR A 52 6.99 8.47 -12.97
CA THR A 52 7.46 9.75 -12.40
C THR A 52 8.40 9.59 -11.21
N ALA A 53 8.34 8.47 -10.49
CA ALA A 53 9.14 8.29 -9.26
C ALA A 53 10.33 7.31 -9.42
N GLY A 54 10.60 6.80 -10.63
CA GLY A 54 11.70 5.86 -10.90
C GLY A 54 11.53 4.50 -10.21
N HIS A 55 10.33 4.20 -9.70
CA HIS A 55 10.04 2.89 -9.13
C HIS A 55 10.00 1.85 -10.23
N ASN A 56 10.75 0.76 -10.07
CA ASN A 56 10.63 -0.38 -10.97
C ASN A 56 9.45 -1.28 -10.55
N LEU A 57 9.00 -2.12 -11.47
CA LEU A 57 7.95 -3.12 -11.24
C LEU A 57 8.14 -3.98 -10.00
N LEU A 58 9.39 -4.32 -9.71
CA LEU A 58 9.74 -5.13 -8.55
C LEU A 58 9.33 -4.41 -7.27
N THR A 59 9.43 -3.07 -7.24
CA THR A 59 8.99 -2.25 -6.10
C THR A 59 7.48 -2.33 -5.88
N LEU A 60 6.67 -2.25 -6.94
CA LEU A 60 5.21 -2.39 -6.83
C LEU A 60 4.81 -3.80 -6.35
N SER A 61 5.43 -4.82 -6.93
CA SER A 61 5.21 -6.22 -6.54
C SER A 61 5.58 -6.47 -5.07
N ASN A 62 6.73 -5.96 -4.63
CA ASN A 62 7.17 -6.01 -3.23
C ASN A 62 6.21 -5.27 -2.30
N SER A 63 5.67 -4.13 -2.75
CA SER A 63 4.71 -3.33 -1.98
C SER A 63 3.40 -4.05 -1.72
N PHE A 64 2.87 -4.74 -2.74
CA PHE A 64 1.69 -5.59 -2.60
C PHE A 64 1.98 -6.78 -1.66
N GLN A 65 3.10 -7.47 -1.87
CA GLN A 65 3.49 -8.60 -1.04
C GLN A 65 3.71 -8.21 0.44
N ASP A 66 4.27 -7.02 0.71
CA ASP A 66 4.45 -6.53 2.07
C ASP A 66 3.11 -6.44 2.83
N LEU A 67 2.07 -5.91 2.19
CA LEU A 67 0.75 -5.80 2.79
C LEU A 67 0.14 -7.18 3.07
N VAL A 68 0.29 -8.13 2.15
CA VAL A 68 -0.15 -9.52 2.34
C VAL A 68 0.58 -10.19 3.49
N ARG A 69 1.91 -10.06 3.56
CA ARG A 69 2.75 -10.62 4.63
C ARG A 69 2.37 -10.05 6.01
N ARG A 70 1.83 -8.84 6.04
CA ARG A 70 1.36 -8.16 7.26
C ARG A 70 -0.07 -8.54 7.65
N GLY A 71 -0.70 -9.47 6.93
CA GLY A 71 -2.05 -9.97 7.25
C GLY A 71 -3.17 -9.01 6.92
N LEU A 72 -2.93 -8.03 6.03
CA LEU A 72 -4.01 -7.18 5.55
C LEU A 72 -4.86 -7.94 4.53
N PRO A 73 -6.20 -7.79 4.56
CA PRO A 73 -7.14 -8.54 3.74
C PRO A 73 -7.19 -8.04 2.29
N ILE A 74 -6.03 -7.75 1.68
CA ILE A 74 -5.93 -7.19 0.32
C ILE A 74 -5.87 -8.27 -0.77
N GLN A 75 -5.93 -9.56 -0.41
CA GLN A 75 -5.88 -10.65 -1.39
C GLN A 75 -7.16 -10.68 -2.24
N ALA A 76 -8.30 -10.31 -1.63
CA ALA A 76 -9.59 -10.23 -2.33
C ALA A 76 -9.57 -9.22 -3.48
N VAL A 77 -8.73 -8.18 -3.40
CA VAL A 77 -8.61 -7.16 -4.44
C VAL A 77 -7.55 -7.48 -5.51
N ALA A 78 -6.82 -8.59 -5.36
CA ALA A 78 -5.77 -8.99 -6.29
C ALA A 78 -6.32 -9.31 -7.70
N ALA A 79 -7.41 -10.08 -7.78
CA ALA A 79 -8.02 -10.45 -9.06
C ALA A 79 -8.67 -9.26 -9.78
N PRO A 80 -9.49 -8.41 -9.12
CA PRO A 80 -10.01 -7.19 -9.73
C PRO A 80 -8.90 -6.23 -10.21
N LEU A 81 -7.81 -6.10 -9.45
CA LEU A 81 -6.68 -5.27 -9.83
C LEU A 81 -5.94 -5.82 -11.05
N LEU A 82 -5.71 -7.13 -11.10
CA LEU A 82 -5.09 -7.78 -12.25
C LEU A 82 -5.92 -7.57 -13.51
N GLN A 83 -7.24 -7.76 -13.42
CA GLN A 83 -8.16 -7.52 -14.54
C GLN A 83 -8.15 -6.05 -14.98
N ALA A 84 -8.06 -5.09 -14.06
CA ALA A 84 -7.98 -3.68 -14.40
C ALA A 84 -6.65 -3.31 -15.08
N LEU A 85 -5.53 -3.89 -14.64
CA LEU A 85 -4.23 -3.71 -15.29
C LEU A 85 -4.21 -4.34 -16.69
N GLU A 86 -4.82 -5.51 -16.86
CA GLU A 86 -5.00 -6.16 -18.18
C GLU A 86 -5.95 -5.37 -19.09
N GLY A 87 -7.08 -4.89 -18.57
CA GLY A 87 -7.99 -4.02 -19.30
C GLY A 87 -7.34 -2.70 -19.72
N ALA A 88 -6.45 -2.16 -18.89
CA ALA A 88 -5.66 -0.98 -19.24
C ALA A 88 -4.67 -1.26 -20.40
N LEU A 89 -4.20 -2.50 -20.60
CA LEU A 89 -3.41 -2.89 -21.77
C LEU A 89 -4.24 -2.97 -23.06
N GLN A 90 -5.52 -3.31 -22.94
CA GLN A 90 -6.42 -3.51 -24.07
C GLN A 90 -7.21 -2.24 -24.43
N SER A 91 -7.17 -1.22 -23.56
CA SER A 91 -7.93 0.01 -23.75
C SER A 91 -7.39 0.82 -24.94
N PRO A 92 -8.25 1.33 -25.85
CA PRO A 92 -7.85 2.23 -26.95
C PRO A 92 -7.35 3.60 -26.49
N ASP A 93 -7.43 3.90 -25.19
CA ASP A 93 -7.09 5.18 -24.61
C ASP A 93 -5.59 5.48 -24.80
N ALA A 94 -5.28 6.48 -25.63
CA ALA A 94 -3.90 6.79 -26.08
C ALA A 94 -2.96 7.11 -24.91
N VAL A 95 -3.50 7.61 -23.80
CA VAL A 95 -2.74 7.85 -22.58
C VAL A 95 -2.26 6.52 -22.00
N LEU A 96 -3.10 5.47 -22.04
CA LEU A 96 -2.76 4.15 -21.49
C LEU A 96 -1.75 3.36 -22.36
N GLN A 97 -1.85 3.50 -23.68
CA GLN A 97 -0.93 2.87 -24.63
C GLN A 97 0.50 3.43 -24.59
N ALA A 98 0.68 4.66 -24.10
CA ALA A 98 1.99 5.25 -23.87
C ALA A 98 2.72 4.66 -22.64
N PHE A 99 2.03 3.88 -21.79
CA PHE A 99 2.61 3.28 -20.58
C PHE A 99 3.34 1.95 -20.87
N ARG A 100 4.47 2.03 -21.58
CA ARG A 100 5.58 1.09 -21.37
C ARG A 100 6.09 1.37 -19.96
N PRO A 101 5.79 0.53 -18.94
CA PRO A 101 6.02 -0.93 -18.93
C PRO A 101 4.83 -1.77 -18.40
N LEU A 102 3.59 -1.40 -18.70
CA LEU A 102 2.38 -2.06 -18.15
C LEU A 102 2.30 -3.60 -18.34
N PRO A 103 2.72 -4.20 -19.49
CA PRO A 103 2.70 -5.66 -19.65
C PRO A 103 3.60 -6.38 -18.65
N ASP A 104 4.75 -5.76 -18.37
CA ASP A 104 5.70 -6.31 -17.41
C ASP A 104 5.10 -6.18 -15.99
N ILE A 105 4.35 -5.10 -15.68
CA ILE A 105 3.71 -4.89 -14.37
C ILE A 105 2.73 -6.02 -14.10
N VAL A 106 1.86 -6.30 -15.08
CA VAL A 106 0.92 -7.42 -15.03
C VAL A 106 1.67 -8.73 -14.77
N LYS A 107 2.69 -9.06 -15.57
CA LYS A 107 3.46 -10.29 -15.43
C LYS A 107 4.13 -10.44 -14.05
N ALA A 108 4.74 -9.38 -13.53
CA ALA A 108 5.38 -9.37 -12.22
C ALA A 108 4.36 -9.51 -11.09
N PHE A 109 3.18 -8.91 -11.25
CA PHE A 109 2.09 -9.00 -10.30
C PHE A 109 1.47 -10.40 -10.27
N THR A 110 1.11 -10.96 -11.43
CA THR A 110 0.55 -12.33 -11.55
C THR A 110 1.46 -13.38 -10.93
N ARG A 111 2.77 -13.33 -11.23
CA ARG A 111 3.75 -14.24 -10.62
C ARG A 111 3.79 -14.14 -9.10
N ARG A 112 3.63 -12.93 -8.56
CA ARG A 112 3.67 -12.72 -7.12
C ARG A 112 2.39 -13.20 -6.45
N VAL A 113 1.23 -12.85 -7.00
CA VAL A 113 -0.08 -13.32 -6.54
C VAL A 113 -0.13 -14.84 -6.54
N ALA A 114 0.35 -15.49 -7.60
CA ALA A 114 0.41 -16.96 -7.68
C ALA A 114 1.36 -17.59 -6.64
N ALA A 115 2.37 -16.86 -6.20
CA ALA A 115 3.31 -17.30 -5.17
C ALA A 115 2.86 -16.97 -3.74
N LEU A 116 1.73 -16.27 -3.57
CA LEU A 116 1.14 -16.05 -2.26
C LEU A 116 0.35 -17.30 -1.84
N GLY A 117 0.77 -17.90 -0.72
CA GLY A 117 -0.01 -18.93 -0.05
C GLY A 117 -1.21 -18.34 0.68
N ALA A 118 -1.79 -19.11 1.60
CA ALA A 118 -2.86 -18.62 2.47
C ALA A 118 -2.40 -17.37 3.25
N PRO A 119 -3.25 -16.33 3.37
CA PRO A 119 -2.92 -15.15 4.15
C PRO A 119 -2.65 -15.54 5.62
N PRO A 120 -1.68 -14.91 6.29
CA PRO A 120 -1.52 -15.12 7.73
C PRO A 120 -2.80 -14.66 8.45
N PRO A 121 -3.18 -15.32 9.56
CA PRO A 121 -4.36 -14.93 10.31
C PRO A 121 -4.24 -13.46 10.76
N PRO A 122 -5.37 -12.73 10.79
CA PRO A 122 -5.36 -11.35 11.27
C PRO A 122 -4.84 -11.30 12.72
N PRO A 123 -4.11 -10.25 13.09
CA PRO A 123 -3.59 -10.11 14.45
C PRO A 123 -4.74 -10.04 15.47
N GLU A 124 -4.54 -10.62 16.64
CA GLU A 124 -5.54 -10.58 17.72
C GLU A 124 -5.84 -9.12 18.14
N PRO A 125 -7.12 -8.77 18.36
CA PRO A 125 -7.50 -7.47 18.88
C PRO A 125 -6.88 -7.24 20.26
N ARG A 126 -6.09 -6.17 20.42
CA ARG A 126 -5.53 -5.77 21.71
C ARG A 126 -6.14 -4.44 22.16
N SER A 127 -6.47 -4.36 23.44
CA SER A 127 -6.82 -3.10 24.12
C SER A 127 -5.58 -2.20 24.15
N ILE A 128 -5.68 -1.01 23.55
CA ILE A 128 -4.58 -0.04 23.49
C ILE A 128 -5.02 1.29 24.06
N ASP A 129 -4.20 1.82 24.96
CA ASP A 129 -4.30 3.18 25.42
C ASP A 129 -3.69 4.14 24.38
N TYR A 130 -4.54 4.68 23.52
CA TYR A 130 -4.11 5.60 22.46
C TYR A 130 -3.63 6.95 23.00
N LEU A 131 -4.03 7.35 24.21
CA LEU A 131 -3.63 8.65 24.78
C LEU A 131 -2.17 8.62 25.19
N SER A 132 -1.72 7.57 25.88
CA SER A 132 -0.30 7.42 26.23
C SER A 132 0.59 7.28 24.99
N VAL A 133 0.14 6.52 23.98
CA VAL A 133 0.88 6.39 22.71
C VAL A 133 1.02 7.74 21.98
N LEU A 134 0.00 8.59 22.05
CA LEU A 134 0.04 9.92 21.44
C LEU A 134 1.02 10.84 22.18
N ASP A 135 1.03 10.82 23.52
CA ASP A 135 1.95 11.62 24.32
C ASP A 135 3.42 11.23 24.10
N ASP A 136 3.70 9.95 23.90
CA ASP A 136 5.04 9.45 23.56
C ASP A 136 5.48 9.81 22.14
N ALA A 137 4.54 9.97 21.21
CA ALA A 137 4.81 10.31 19.80
C ALA A 137 5.07 11.82 19.57
N ARG A 138 4.74 12.68 20.55
CA ARG A 138 4.91 14.13 20.41
C ARG A 138 6.39 14.50 20.26
N PRO A 139 6.75 15.37 19.30
CA PRO A 139 8.09 15.90 19.19
C PRO A 139 8.54 16.50 20.53
N ARG A 140 9.79 16.24 20.94
CA ARG A 140 10.35 16.75 22.22
C ARG A 140 10.29 18.27 22.34
N THR A 141 10.13 19.01 21.23
CA THR A 141 9.93 20.46 21.19
C THR A 141 8.58 20.92 21.73
N HIS A 142 7.57 20.04 21.79
CA HIS A 142 6.24 20.30 22.34
C HIS A 142 6.04 19.78 23.77
N ARG A 143 7.02 19.09 24.37
CA ARG A 143 6.97 18.82 25.82
C ARG A 143 7.07 20.15 26.54
N ALA A 144 5.93 20.61 27.05
CA ALA A 144 5.74 21.92 27.63
C ALA A 144 6.95 22.39 28.44
N ARG A 145 7.47 23.55 28.04
CA ARG A 145 8.28 24.42 28.89
C ARG A 145 7.52 24.52 30.22
N LYS A 146 8.06 23.94 31.30
CA LYS A 146 7.49 24.13 32.65
C LYS A 146 7.35 25.64 32.83
N ARG A 147 6.11 26.15 32.88
CA ARG A 147 5.89 27.52 33.29
C ARG A 147 6.24 27.61 34.79
N PRO A 148 6.95 28.66 35.21
CA PRO A 148 7.39 28.84 36.59
C PRO A 148 6.19 28.95 37.54
#